data_AF-A0AAV1LJ98-F1
#
_entry.id   AF-A0AAV1LJ98-F1
#
_cell.length_a   1.000
_cell.length_b   1.000
_cell.length_c   1.000
_cell.angle_alpha   90.00
_cell.angle_beta   90.00
_cell.angle_gamma   90.00
#
_symmetry.space_group_name_H-M   'P 1'
#
loop_
_entity.id
_entity.type
_entity.pdbx_description
1 polymer ?
#
loop_
_entity_poly.entity_id
_entity_poly.type
_entity_poly.pdbx_seq_one_letter_code
_entity_poly.pdbx_strand_id
1 'polypeptide(L)' 'MGAKWCSMAKVCNHDRVPVCGVNHAGDIMGFRDLCDMFDFNCIRRRNYKQTACPEDKSVLSVSRRPTNSYYDD' A
#
# COMPACT_ATOMS: atom_id res chain seq x y z
N MET A 1 8.92 11.35 10.45
CA MET A 1 7.65 10.60 10.24
C MET A 1 7.82 9.09 9.98
N GLY A 2 9.01 8.54 9.73
CA GLY A 2 9.17 7.09 9.48
C GLY A 2 8.88 6.16 10.67
N ALA A 3 9.23 6.57 11.90
CA ALA A 3 9.13 5.70 13.09
C ALA A 3 7.70 5.26 13.45
N LYS A 4 6.69 6.12 13.23
CA LYS A 4 5.28 5.79 13.52
C LYS A 4 4.80 4.62 12.65
N TRP A 5 5.12 4.65 11.36
CA TRP A 5 4.68 3.63 10.41
C TRP A 5 5.30 2.27 10.71
N CYS A 6 6.56 2.23 11.11
CA CYS A 6 7.23 1.00 11.51
C CYS A 6 6.56 0.33 12.72
N SER A 7 6.21 1.14 13.74
CA SER A 7 5.49 0.62 14.91
C SER A 7 4.10 0.12 14.56
N MET A 8 3.39 0.84 13.68
CA MET A 8 2.07 0.42 13.21
C MET A 8 2.13 -0.88 12.42
N ALA A 9 3.09 -1.01 11.49
CA ALA A 9 3.28 -2.24 10.72
C ALA A 9 3.56 -3.44 11.62
N LYS A 10 4.43 -3.28 12.64
CA LYS A 10 4.80 -4.34 13.57
C LYS A 10 3.62 -4.92 14.37
N VAL A 11 2.64 -4.11 14.73
CA VAL A 11 1.46 -4.54 15.52
C VAL A 11 0.22 -4.82 14.68
N CYS A 12 0.30 -4.58 13.37
CA CYS A 12 -0.81 -4.75 12.44
C CYS A 12 -1.03 -6.24 12.15
N ASN A 13 -2.29 -6.60 11.87
CA ASN A 13 -2.67 -7.96 11.52
C ASN A 13 -2.86 -8.08 10.00
N HIS A 14 -2.12 -8.98 9.35
CA HIS A 14 -2.22 -9.20 7.91
C HIS A 14 -3.50 -9.98 7.56
N ASP A 15 -4.59 -9.24 7.29
CA ASP A 15 -5.88 -9.78 6.88
C ASP A 15 -5.99 -10.13 5.39
N ARG A 16 -4.98 -9.75 4.58
CA ARG A 16 -4.91 -9.95 3.12
C ARG A 16 -6.07 -9.29 2.34
N VAL A 17 -6.78 -8.33 2.93
CA VAL A 17 -7.80 -7.53 2.27
C VAL A 17 -7.10 -6.39 1.52
N PRO A 18 -7.14 -6.36 0.18
CA PRO A 18 -6.41 -5.36 -0.59
C PRO A 18 -6.91 -3.94 -0.29
N VAL A 19 -5.96 -3.02 -0.18
CA VAL A 19 -6.25 -1.60 0.05
C VAL A 19 -5.50 -0.74 -0.96
N CYS A 20 -5.98 0.48 -1.17
CA CYS A 20 -5.26 1.49 -1.91
C CYS A 20 -4.81 2.60 -0.98
N GLY A 21 -3.62 3.12 -1.22
CA GLY A 21 -3.09 4.29 -0.54
C GLY A 21 -2.93 5.44 -1.52
N VAL A 22 -3.16 6.66 -1.06
CA VAL A 22 -2.89 7.90 -1.81
C VAL A 22 -1.78 8.70 -1.12
N ASN A 23 -0.86 9.26 -1.91
CA ASN A 23 0.18 10.15 -1.40
C ASN A 23 -0.23 11.64 -1.53
N HIS A 24 0.63 12.55 -1.08
CA HIS A 24 0.36 13.99 -1.16
C HIS A 24 0.34 14.55 -2.60
N ALA A 25 0.96 13.87 -3.56
CA ALA A 25 0.94 14.24 -4.97
C ALA A 25 -0.34 13.75 -5.68
N GLY A 26 -1.16 12.94 -5.02
CA GLY A 26 -2.37 12.34 -5.59
C GLY A 26 -2.13 10.97 -6.24
N ASP A 27 -0.92 10.43 -6.19
CA ASP A 27 -0.67 9.09 -6.75
C ASP A 27 -1.35 8.03 -5.88
N ILE A 28 -2.15 7.19 -6.52
CA ILE A 28 -2.79 6.05 -5.88
C ILE A 28 -1.95 4.80 -6.13
N MET A 29 -1.65 4.05 -5.08
CA MET A 29 -0.91 2.79 -5.14
C MET A 29 -1.70 1.69 -4.44
N GLY A 30 -1.74 0.49 -5.04
CA GLY A 30 -2.34 -0.69 -4.42
C GLY A 30 -1.38 -1.41 -3.47
N PHE A 31 -1.91 -1.93 -2.37
CA PHE A 31 -1.22 -2.74 -1.37
C PHE A 31 -2.03 -4.01 -1.10
N ARG A 32 -1.37 -5.12 -0.75
CA ARG A 32 -2.08 -6.40 -0.50
C ARG A 32 -2.94 -6.35 0.76
N ASP A 33 -2.53 -5.53 1.73
CA ASP A 33 -3.30 -5.19 2.92
C ASP A 33 -2.81 -3.87 3.53
N LEU A 34 -3.47 -3.44 4.60
CA LEU A 34 -3.15 -2.21 5.31
C LEU A 34 -1.76 -2.24 5.96
N CYS A 35 -1.32 -3.40 6.43
CA CYS A 35 -0.02 -3.56 7.07
C CYS A 35 1.12 -3.38 6.07
N ASP A 36 0.98 -3.94 4.87
CA ASP A 36 1.92 -3.76 3.76
C ASP A 36 2.06 -2.26 3.38
N MET A 37 0.98 -1.47 3.48
CA MET A 37 1.06 -0.01 3.29
C MET A 37 1.89 0.66 4.39
N PHE A 38 1.71 0.27 5.65
CA PHE A 38 2.50 0.78 6.77
C PHE A 38 3.98 0.40 6.65
N ASP A 39 4.28 -0.84 6.27
CA ASP A 39 5.65 -1.30 6.02
C ASP A 39 6.30 -0.50 4.88
N PHE A 40 5.57 -0.28 3.79
CA PHE A 40 6.06 0.53 2.69
C PHE A 40 6.35 1.97 3.14
N ASN A 41 5.46 2.58 3.90
CA ASN A 41 5.65 3.91 4.47
C ASN A 41 6.86 3.98 5.41
N CYS A 42 7.07 2.95 6.23
CA CYS A 42 8.23 2.80 7.10
C CYS A 42 9.54 2.71 6.29
N ILE A 43 9.66 1.69 5.43
CA ILE A 43 10.88 1.33 4.71
C ILE A 43 11.25 2.39 3.68
N ARG A 44 10.28 2.88 2.91
CA ARG A 44 10.50 3.87 1.84
C ARG A 44 10.39 5.31 2.30
N ARG A 45 10.16 5.54 3.61
CA ARG A 45 9.90 6.87 4.19
C ARG A 45 8.81 7.61 3.41
N ARG A 46 7.72 6.91 3.13
CA ARG A 46 6.54 7.44 2.44
C ARG A 46 5.42 7.69 3.46
N ASN A 47 4.33 8.28 2.98
CA ASN A 47 3.22 8.71 3.82
C ASN A 47 1.87 8.47 3.12
N TYR A 48 1.74 7.33 2.45
CA TYR A 48 0.49 6.90 1.83
C TYR A 48 -0.59 6.76 2.90
N LYS A 49 -1.76 7.33 2.64
CA LYS A 49 -2.95 7.20 3.49
C LYS A 49 -3.95 6.30 2.79
N GLN A 50 -4.62 5.44 3.54
CA GLN A 50 -5.65 4.58 2.99
C GLN A 50 -6.74 5.42 2.31
N THR A 51 -7.15 4.98 1.13
CA THR A 51 -8.22 5.57 0.32
C THR A 51 -9.03 4.46 -0.34
N ALA A 52 -10.20 4.81 -0.87
CA ALA A 52 -10.92 3.91 -1.76
C ALA A 52 -10.07 3.60 -3.00
N CYS A 53 -10.05 2.33 -3.41
CA CYS A 53 -9.44 1.96 -4.68
C CYS A 53 -10.28 2.54 -5.84
N PRO A 54 -9.65 3.15 -6.85
CA PRO A 54 -10.34 3.61 -8.04
C PRO A 54 -10.98 2.42 -8.76
N GLU A 55 -12.15 2.65 -9.34
CA GLU A 55 -12.84 1.65 -10.17
C GLU A 55 -11.99 1.29 -11.40
N ASP A 56 -11.38 2.31 -11.99
CA ASP A 56 -10.41 2.15 -13.06
C ASP A 56 -9.03 1.79 -12.47
N LYS A 57 -8.63 0.53 -12.64
CA LYS A 57 -7.34 0.03 -12.12
C LYS A 57 -6.12 0.55 -12.88
N SER A 58 -6.31 1.20 -14.04
CA SER A 58 -5.20 1.72 -14.86
C SER A 58 -4.54 2.96 -14.24
N VAL A 59 -5.25 3.67 -13.36
CA VAL A 59 -4.71 4.84 -12.63
C VAL A 59 -3.85 4.45 -11.43
N LEU A 60 -3.80 3.17 -11.06
CA LEU A 60 -2.94 2.71 -9.99
C LEU A 60 -1.48 2.80 -10.43
N SER A 61 -0.70 3.59 -9.71
CA SER A 61 0.75 3.47 -9.67
C SER A 61 1.09 2.09 -9.12
N VAL A 62 1.12 1.08 -10.00
CA VAL A 62 1.55 -0.27 -9.65
C VAL A 62 2.93 -0.12 -9.01
N SER A 63 3.03 -0.43 -7.72
CA SER A 63 4.33 -0.61 -7.08
C SER A 63 5.02 -1.70 -7.88
N ARG A 64 5.96 -1.32 -8.76
CA ARG A 64 6.79 -2.23 -9.55
C ARG A 64 7.76 -3.00 -8.63
N ARG A 65 7.24 -3.66 -7.61
CA ARG A 65 7.79 -4.92 -7.13
C ARG A 65 6.91 -6.00 -7.73
N PRO A 66 7.39 -6.78 -8.71
CA PRO A 66 6.65 -7.91 -9.23
C PRO A 66 6.56 -8.94 -8.11
N THR A 67 5.47 -8.92 -7.35
CA THR A 67 4.93 -10.18 -6.86
C THR A 67 4.01 -10.65 -7.96
N ASN A 68 4.64 -11.35 -8.91
CA ASN A 68 4.01 -12.31 -9.79
C ASN A 68 2.88 -13.05 -9.03
N SER A 69 1.76 -13.34 -9.71
CA SER A 69 0.73 -14.33 -9.33
C SER A 69 -0.47 -13.94 -8.43
N TYR A 70 -1.15 -12.81 -8.64
CA TYR A 70 -2.57 -12.72 -8.20
C TYR A 70 -3.57 -12.47 -9.33
N TYR A 71 -3.09 -12.13 -10.54
CA TYR A 71 -3.92 -12.01 -11.75
C TYR A 71 -3.28 -12.78 -12.90
N ASP A 72 -2.88 -14.03 -12.64
CA ASP A 72 -2.55 -15.00 -13.68
C ASP A 72 -3.23 -16.32 -13.26
N ASP A 73 -4.10 -16.81 -14.14
CA ASP A 73 -4.78 -18.11 -14.12
C ASP A 73 -3.78 -19.27 -13.93
#